data_AF-A0A6B1F9T4-F1
#
_entry.id   AF-A0A6B1F9T4-F1
#
_cell.length_a   1.000
_cell.length_b   1.000
_cell.length_c   1.000
_cell.angle_alpha   90.00
_cell.angle_beta   90.00
_cell.angle_gamma   90.00
#
_symmetry.space_group_name_H-M   'P 1'
#
loop_
_entity.id
_entity.type
_entity.pdbx_description
1 polymer ?
#
loop_
_entity_poly.entity_id
_entity_poly.type
_entity_poly.pdbx_seq_one_letter_code
_entity_poly.pdbx_strand_id
1 'polypeptide(L)'
;MVSQTGLGLLHTLERDWDLEPILVKAMDAEEGHGWTLGFARRVEEEYRRFLVLCLERGQDTNHLILPSRPVADFWHLHILDTEKYIKDCRHCFGSILHHHFGRRTDQDTANLQEAYGKTVALYGSTFGKQPPADVWGFIPPSDLALAYLDHDDHGAEDVNPSHETPSHTVRNKAGARQWIMEHLDLEPIVVKAMDAEKSNGWTSDFTCRVAQEYRRFLVLCLEHRQDTNHLVVPSKLVDKFWHLHILDTRKYIEDCQHCFGSVLHHFPYFGMRGDKDAINLRETYYETFVLYRSAFGKQPPADIWPHSKTALEYRSRVRADVVKAWSGEDAEFDRRRPRLLPQVTQERGDEEVYAEVKNLEKTIKDHTRKITDDWEQLGRHWKQINVALKQQNQKRRAILISLVAKWTFSLMKVVCSCAIILLATVFYHLFDFDFRCWRQ
;
A
#
# COMPACT_ATOMS: atom_id res chain seq x y z
N MET A 1 34.61 5.99 13.05
CA MET A 1 34.25 7.26 12.38
C MET A 1 32.82 7.10 11.88
N VAL A 2 31.94 8.06 12.10
CA VAL A 2 30.54 8.00 11.62
C VAL A 2 30.53 8.06 10.09
N SER A 3 29.74 7.21 9.45
CA SER A 3 29.59 7.20 7.98
C SER A 3 28.80 8.44 7.54
N GLN A 4 29.44 9.38 6.84
CA GLN A 4 28.75 10.54 6.24
C GLN A 4 27.74 10.10 5.17
N THR A 5 28.04 9.00 4.48
CA THR A 5 27.16 8.33 3.51
C THR A 5 25.88 7.78 4.15
N GLY A 6 25.99 7.10 5.30
CA GLY A 6 24.84 6.49 5.99
C GLY A 6 23.84 7.52 6.52
N LEU A 7 24.33 8.65 7.02
CA LEU A 7 23.45 9.76 7.45
C LEU A 7 22.72 10.41 6.26
N GLY A 8 23.36 10.51 5.09
CA GLY A 8 22.72 11.02 3.87
C GLY A 8 21.61 10.09 3.34
N LEU A 9 21.83 8.78 3.40
CA LEU A 9 20.81 7.78 3.04
C LEU A 9 19.62 7.80 4.00
N LEU A 10 19.88 7.93 5.31
CA LEU A 10 18.82 8.03 6.31
C LEU A 10 17.87 9.20 6.05
N HIS A 11 18.43 10.39 5.79
CA HIS A 11 17.63 11.57 5.45
C HIS A 11 16.81 11.38 4.15
N THR A 12 17.35 10.63 3.18
CA THR A 12 16.61 10.32 1.95
C THR A 12 15.41 9.43 2.24
N LEU A 13 15.59 8.37 3.04
CA LEU A 13 14.50 7.48 3.45
C LEU A 13 13.43 8.22 4.27
N GLU A 14 13.84 9.08 5.20
CA GLU A 14 12.92 9.90 6.01
C GLU A 14 12.05 10.83 5.17
N ARG A 15 12.61 11.38 4.07
CA ARG A 15 11.89 12.28 3.17
C ARG A 15 10.98 11.52 2.19
N ASP A 16 11.45 10.40 1.65
CA ASP A 16 10.85 9.80 0.45
C ASP A 16 9.86 8.67 0.78
N TRP A 17 9.96 8.03 1.95
CA TRP A 17 9.11 6.89 2.32
C TRP A 17 8.05 7.29 3.36
N ASP A 18 6.81 7.44 2.90
CA ASP A 18 5.64 7.53 3.78
C ASP A 18 5.32 6.15 4.38
N LEU A 19 5.66 5.92 5.65
CA LEU A 19 5.42 4.65 6.35
C LEU A 19 4.20 4.70 7.29
N GLU A 20 3.39 5.74 7.21
CA GLU A 20 2.21 5.90 8.07
C GLU A 20 1.22 4.73 7.96
N PRO A 21 0.91 4.18 6.77
CA PRO A 21 0.01 3.03 6.67
C PRO A 21 0.56 1.78 7.42
N ILE A 22 1.88 1.58 7.39
CA ILE A 22 2.53 0.44 8.08
C ILE A 22 2.43 0.63 9.59
N LEU A 23 2.61 1.85 10.09
CA LEU A 23 2.42 2.18 11.51
C LEU A 23 0.99 1.93 11.97
N VAL A 24 -0.01 2.37 11.21
CA VAL A 24 -1.42 2.15 11.52
C VAL A 24 -1.69 0.65 11.66
N LYS A 25 -1.17 -0.15 10.73
CA LYS A 25 -1.31 -1.61 10.83
C LYS A 25 -0.54 -2.19 12.01
N ALA A 26 0.68 -1.73 12.32
CA ALA A 26 1.45 -2.22 13.46
C ALA A 26 0.74 -2.00 14.81
N MET A 27 -0.02 -0.91 14.93
CA MET A 27 -0.81 -0.58 16.12
C MET A 27 -2.13 -1.34 16.23
N ASP A 28 -2.62 -1.91 15.13
CA ASP A 28 -3.87 -2.66 15.15
C ASP A 28 -3.73 -3.93 16.01
N ALA A 29 -4.71 -4.17 16.88
CA ALA A 29 -4.66 -5.27 17.84
C ALA A 29 -5.12 -6.61 17.25
N GLU A 30 -5.89 -6.60 16.17
CA GLU A 30 -6.42 -7.82 15.54
C GLU A 30 -5.63 -8.21 14.28
N GLU A 31 -5.27 -7.21 13.48
CA GLU A 31 -4.65 -7.34 12.15
C GLU A 31 -3.16 -6.93 12.14
N GLY A 32 -2.61 -6.59 13.31
CA GLY A 32 -1.26 -6.06 13.51
C GLY A 32 -0.53 -6.68 14.71
N HIS A 33 0.27 -5.87 15.42
CA HIS A 33 1.01 -6.29 16.61
C HIS A 33 0.51 -5.63 17.91
N GLY A 34 -0.55 -4.80 17.85
CA GLY A 34 -1.10 -4.10 19.01
C GLY A 34 -0.11 -3.14 19.68
N TRP A 35 0.87 -2.63 18.94
CA TRP A 35 1.89 -1.76 19.50
C TRP A 35 1.33 -0.40 19.90
N THR A 36 1.89 0.18 20.96
CA THR A 36 1.64 1.60 21.26
C THR A 36 2.26 2.47 20.17
N LEU A 37 1.65 3.62 19.87
CA LEU A 37 2.20 4.59 18.91
C LEU A 37 3.66 4.95 19.23
N GLY A 38 3.97 5.15 20.51
CA GLY A 38 5.33 5.49 20.94
C GLY A 38 6.35 4.39 20.63
N PHE A 39 5.98 3.12 20.79
CA PHE A 39 6.85 2.00 20.42
C PHE A 39 6.95 1.84 18.90
N ALA A 40 5.82 1.91 18.19
CA ALA A 40 5.77 1.78 16.74
C ALA A 40 6.63 2.84 16.02
N ARG A 41 6.62 4.10 16.50
CA ARG A 41 7.50 5.17 15.98
C ARG A 41 8.99 4.90 16.20
N ARG A 42 9.36 4.35 17.37
CA ARG A 42 10.76 3.95 17.60
C ARG A 42 11.17 2.81 16.68
N VAL A 43 10.31 1.81 16.48
CA VAL A 43 10.56 0.71 15.54
C VAL A 43 10.67 1.22 14.10
N GLU A 44 9.83 2.18 13.68
CA GLU A 44 9.92 2.81 12.36
C GLU A 44 11.30 3.46 12.15
N GLU A 45 11.79 4.23 13.13
CA GLU A 45 13.13 4.82 13.05
C GLU A 45 14.22 3.76 12.93
N GLU A 46 14.13 2.69 13.71
CA GLU A 46 15.10 1.59 13.68
C GLU A 46 15.01 0.76 12.40
N TYR A 47 13.82 0.64 11.80
CA TYR A 47 13.63 0.04 10.49
C TYR A 47 14.32 0.86 9.39
N ARG A 48 14.22 2.19 9.43
CA ARG A 48 14.97 3.06 8.50
C ARG A 48 16.48 2.88 8.66
N ARG A 49 16.97 2.78 9.90
CA ARG A 49 18.39 2.52 10.18
C ARG A 49 18.81 1.15 9.66
N PHE A 50 17.99 0.12 9.85
CA PHE A 50 18.21 -1.20 9.26
C PHE A 50 18.32 -1.14 7.73
N LEU A 51 17.45 -0.40 7.03
CA LEU A 51 17.53 -0.22 5.58
C LEU A 51 18.82 0.48 5.14
N VAL A 52 19.32 1.45 5.91
CA VAL A 52 20.63 2.07 5.65
C VAL A 52 21.75 1.04 5.78
N LEU A 53 21.70 0.14 6.77
CA LEU A 53 22.69 -0.95 6.88
C LEU A 53 22.65 -1.87 5.66
N CYS A 54 21.45 -2.20 5.16
CA CYS A 54 21.27 -2.96 3.93
C CYS A 54 21.81 -2.22 2.70
N LEU A 55 21.65 -0.89 2.61
CA LEU A 55 22.19 -0.08 1.51
C LEU A 55 23.72 0.03 1.54
N GLU A 56 24.31 0.22 2.71
CA GLU A 56 25.77 0.40 2.83
C GLU A 56 26.55 -0.91 2.66
N ARG A 57 25.95 -2.05 3.05
CA ARG A 57 26.68 -3.32 3.18
C ARG A 57 25.99 -4.53 2.58
N GLY A 58 24.77 -4.39 2.04
CA GLY A 58 24.11 -5.49 1.32
C GLY A 58 24.99 -5.99 0.18
N GLN A 59 25.68 -5.11 -0.56
CA GLN A 59 26.53 -5.55 -1.68
C GLN A 59 27.82 -6.29 -1.28
N ASP A 60 28.13 -6.41 0.02
CA ASP A 60 29.27 -7.20 0.51
C ASP A 60 28.76 -8.61 0.88
N THR A 61 28.97 -9.59 0.00
CA THR A 61 28.47 -10.97 0.10
C THR A 61 28.91 -11.70 1.39
N ASN A 62 29.88 -11.15 2.12
CA ASN A 62 30.37 -11.72 3.36
C ASN A 62 29.62 -11.27 4.63
N HIS A 63 28.72 -10.28 4.54
CA HIS A 63 28.08 -9.68 5.72
C HIS A 63 26.56 -9.72 5.66
N LEU A 64 26.04 -10.78 6.26
CA LEU A 64 24.63 -11.02 6.45
C LEU A 64 24.03 -10.02 7.46
N ILE A 65 23.12 -9.16 7.00
CA ILE A 65 22.46 -8.13 7.83
C ILE A 65 21.15 -8.68 8.40
N LEU A 66 21.01 -8.64 9.72
CA LEU A 66 19.83 -9.14 10.44
C LEU A 66 19.05 -8.04 11.16
N PRO A 67 17.73 -7.95 10.93
CA PRO A 67 16.89 -7.09 11.75
C PRO A 67 16.69 -7.71 13.14
N SER A 68 16.35 -6.87 14.12
CA SER A 68 15.76 -7.36 15.36
C SER A 68 14.32 -7.83 15.16
N ARG A 69 13.73 -8.55 16.12
CA ARG A 69 12.35 -9.05 15.97
C ARG A 69 11.33 -7.93 15.68
N PRO A 70 11.27 -6.82 16.44
CA PRO A 70 10.37 -5.71 16.11
C PRO A 70 10.66 -5.07 14.74
N VAL A 71 11.93 -4.95 14.36
CA VAL A 71 12.31 -4.40 13.04
C VAL A 71 11.88 -5.34 11.91
N ALA A 72 12.01 -6.66 12.11
CA ALA A 72 11.57 -7.67 11.16
C ALA A 72 10.04 -7.67 11.01
N ASP A 73 9.31 -7.61 12.13
CA ASP A 73 7.85 -7.52 12.15
C ASP A 73 7.35 -6.29 11.38
N PHE A 74 7.98 -5.12 11.59
CA PHE A 74 7.66 -3.91 10.83
C PHE A 74 8.00 -4.06 9.33
N TRP A 75 9.14 -4.69 9.01
CA TRP A 75 9.52 -4.98 7.63
C TRP A 75 8.51 -5.92 6.95
N HIS A 76 8.04 -6.97 7.64
CA HIS A 76 7.01 -7.88 7.15
C HIS A 76 5.73 -7.12 6.80
N LEU A 77 5.27 -6.23 7.68
CA LEU A 77 4.10 -5.39 7.40
C LEU A 77 4.30 -4.49 6.17
N HIS A 78 5.51 -3.98 5.95
CA HIS A 78 5.82 -3.24 4.74
C HIS A 78 5.75 -4.14 3.49
N ILE A 79 6.38 -5.32 3.51
CA ILE A 79 6.35 -6.30 2.41
C ILE A 79 4.91 -6.69 2.03
N LEU A 80 4.01 -6.82 3.02
CA LEU A 80 2.61 -7.17 2.77
C LEU A 80 1.87 -6.11 1.94
N ASP A 81 2.25 -4.82 1.99
CA ASP A 81 1.83 -3.85 0.98
C ASP A 81 2.75 -3.97 -0.25
N THR A 82 2.53 -5.02 -1.04
CA THR A 82 3.43 -5.40 -2.14
C THR A 82 3.66 -4.29 -3.16
N GLU A 83 2.66 -3.46 -3.48
CA GLU A 83 2.81 -2.38 -4.46
C GLU A 83 3.70 -1.28 -3.89
N LYS A 84 3.39 -0.85 -2.65
CA LYS A 84 4.18 0.15 -1.96
C LYS A 84 5.62 -0.32 -1.74
N TYR A 85 5.80 -1.54 -1.24
CA TYR A 85 7.11 -2.10 -0.96
C TYR A 85 7.98 -2.19 -2.21
N ILE A 86 7.43 -2.68 -3.33
CA ILE A 86 8.15 -2.76 -4.60
C ILE A 86 8.52 -1.36 -5.10
N LYS A 87 7.61 -0.39 -5.00
CA LYS A 87 7.86 1.00 -5.41
C LYS A 87 8.97 1.63 -4.56
N ASP A 88 8.86 1.51 -3.24
CA ASP A 88 9.82 2.04 -2.27
C ASP A 88 11.20 1.41 -2.47
N CYS A 89 11.26 0.08 -2.65
CA CYS A 89 12.51 -0.63 -2.94
C CYS A 89 13.14 -0.20 -4.26
N ARG A 90 12.38 -0.13 -5.36
CA ARG A 90 12.91 0.32 -6.66
C ARG A 90 13.42 1.76 -6.61
N HIS A 91 12.74 2.63 -5.86
CA HIS A 91 13.15 4.04 -5.70
C HIS A 91 14.49 4.17 -4.97
N CYS A 92 14.73 3.38 -3.91
CA CYS A 92 15.92 3.53 -3.07
C CYS A 92 17.05 2.52 -3.35
N PHE A 93 16.73 1.28 -3.71
CA PHE A 93 17.68 0.19 -3.93
C PHE A 93 17.87 -0.14 -5.41
N GLY A 94 17.04 0.42 -6.31
CA GLY A 94 17.02 0.06 -7.74
C GLY A 94 16.47 -1.34 -8.03
N SER A 95 16.29 -2.16 -6.99
CA SER A 95 15.85 -3.55 -7.04
C SER A 95 14.97 -3.87 -5.83
N ILE A 96 14.34 -5.03 -5.81
CA ILE A 96 13.54 -5.47 -4.67
C ILE A 96 14.48 -6.08 -3.63
N LEU A 97 14.37 -5.61 -2.39
CA LEU A 97 15.06 -6.21 -1.26
C LEU A 97 14.35 -7.52 -0.91
N HIS A 98 14.84 -8.65 -1.39
CA HIS A 98 14.13 -9.91 -1.21
C HIS A 98 14.13 -10.39 0.25
N HIS A 99 13.02 -10.99 0.66
CA HIS A 99 12.85 -11.67 1.94
C HIS A 99 12.60 -13.15 1.63
N HIS A 100 13.17 -14.06 2.44
CA HIS A 100 13.06 -15.50 2.22
C HIS A 100 12.87 -16.25 3.54
N PHE A 101 12.34 -17.48 3.47
CA PHE A 101 12.33 -18.41 4.60
C PHE A 101 13.52 -19.36 4.48
N GLY A 102 14.67 -19.04 5.08
CA GLY A 102 15.74 -20.03 5.13
C GLY A 102 15.29 -21.30 5.87
N ARG A 103 15.52 -22.48 5.28
CA ARG A 103 15.41 -23.76 6.01
C ARG A 103 16.52 -23.77 7.07
N ARG A 104 16.18 -24.05 8.32
CA ARG A 104 17.18 -24.08 9.42
C ARG A 104 17.58 -25.50 9.80
N THR A 105 18.87 -25.67 9.96
CA THR A 105 19.55 -26.70 10.76
C THR A 105 20.07 -26.06 12.06
N ASP A 106 20.51 -26.87 13.03
CA ASP A 106 21.10 -26.37 14.28
C ASP A 106 22.39 -25.57 14.05
N GLN A 107 23.18 -25.96 13.04
CA GLN A 107 24.37 -25.23 12.61
C GLN A 107 24.03 -23.83 12.07
N ASP A 108 22.88 -23.69 11.40
CA ASP A 108 22.44 -22.39 10.89
C ASP A 108 22.19 -21.43 12.04
N THR A 109 21.61 -21.90 13.14
CA THR A 109 21.22 -21.06 14.30
C THR A 109 22.42 -20.37 14.98
N ALA A 110 23.55 -21.07 15.14
CA ALA A 110 24.77 -20.47 15.69
C ALA A 110 25.34 -19.38 14.77
N ASN A 111 25.29 -19.60 13.45
CA ASN A 111 25.75 -18.64 12.45
C ASN A 111 24.91 -17.35 12.46
N LEU A 112 23.59 -17.43 12.77
CA LEU A 112 22.73 -16.24 12.83
C LEU A 112 23.04 -15.35 14.04
N GLN A 113 23.36 -15.95 15.19
CA GLN A 113 23.69 -15.16 16.38
C GLN A 113 24.97 -14.35 16.15
N GLU A 114 25.95 -14.95 15.46
CA GLU A 114 27.15 -14.25 15.03
C GLU A 114 26.83 -13.15 14.02
N ALA A 115 26.00 -13.43 13.00
CA ALA A 115 25.55 -12.44 12.02
C ALA A 115 24.79 -11.27 12.66
N TYR A 116 23.98 -11.53 13.68
CA TYR A 116 23.27 -10.49 14.43
C TYR A 116 24.26 -9.62 15.21
N GLY A 117 25.24 -10.25 15.88
CA GLY A 117 26.34 -9.53 16.53
C GLY A 117 27.12 -8.62 15.57
N LYS A 118 27.39 -9.11 14.34
CA LYS A 118 28.00 -8.32 13.27
C LYS A 118 27.10 -7.16 12.85
N THR A 119 25.79 -7.36 12.75
CA THR A 119 24.83 -6.30 12.41
C THR A 119 24.79 -5.20 13.48
N VAL A 120 24.77 -5.57 14.77
CA VAL A 120 24.80 -4.59 15.88
C VAL A 120 26.13 -3.83 15.91
N ALA A 121 27.26 -4.51 15.66
CA ALA A 121 28.56 -3.85 15.55
C ALA A 121 28.59 -2.86 14.36
N LEU A 122 28.04 -3.27 13.22
CA LEU A 122 27.91 -2.41 12.04
C LEU A 122 27.03 -1.19 12.34
N TYR A 123 25.89 -1.38 13.00
CA TYR A 123 25.03 -0.29 13.47
C TYR A 123 25.83 0.73 14.27
N GLY A 124 26.57 0.27 15.28
CA GLY A 124 27.42 1.11 16.14
C GLY A 124 28.45 1.92 15.36
N SER A 125 29.08 1.29 14.36
CA SER A 125 30.07 1.96 13.51
C SER A 125 29.44 2.97 12.54
N THR A 126 28.27 2.66 12.00
CA THR A 126 27.56 3.45 10.98
C THR A 126 26.99 4.72 11.59
N PHE A 127 26.29 4.58 12.72
CA PHE A 127 25.55 5.68 13.35
C PHE A 127 26.28 6.32 14.54
N GLY A 128 27.42 5.78 14.97
CA GLY A 128 28.18 6.29 16.10
C GLY A 128 27.51 6.13 17.48
N LYS A 129 26.45 5.31 17.55
CA LYS A 129 25.71 5.01 18.79
C LYS A 129 25.27 3.54 18.78
N GLN A 130 25.13 2.96 19.97
CA GLN A 130 24.55 1.62 20.09
C GLN A 130 23.05 1.67 19.79
N PRO A 131 22.47 0.60 19.20
CA PRO A 131 21.04 0.53 18.97
C PRO A 131 20.27 0.48 20.30
N PRO A 132 19.03 1.01 20.34
CA PRO A 132 18.24 1.05 21.56
C PRO A 132 17.82 -0.37 22.00
N ALA A 133 18.07 -0.69 23.27
CA ALA A 133 17.89 -2.04 23.80
C ALA A 133 16.42 -2.50 23.88
N ASP A 134 15.44 -1.58 23.88
CA ASP A 134 14.02 -1.95 23.83
C ASP A 134 13.58 -2.43 22.45
N VAL A 135 14.30 -2.07 21.38
CA VAL A 135 14.02 -2.50 20.00
C VAL A 135 14.99 -3.58 19.52
N TRP A 136 16.27 -3.48 19.91
CA TRP A 136 17.35 -4.38 19.48
C TRP A 136 17.89 -5.29 20.60
N GLY A 137 17.22 -5.32 21.75
CA GLY A 137 17.56 -6.18 22.88
C GLY A 137 17.63 -7.65 22.50
N PHE A 138 18.27 -8.45 23.37
CA PHE A 138 18.61 -9.85 23.13
C PHE A 138 17.47 -10.65 22.50
N ILE A 139 17.77 -11.25 21.34
CA ILE A 139 16.84 -12.06 20.55
C ILE A 139 17.19 -13.52 20.83
N PRO A 140 16.25 -14.35 21.29
CA PRO A 140 16.46 -15.79 21.34
C PRO A 140 16.81 -16.28 19.92
N PRO A 141 17.78 -17.19 19.74
CA PRO A 141 18.15 -17.66 18.41
C PRO A 141 16.96 -18.22 17.59
N SER A 142 15.89 -18.68 18.25
CA SER A 142 14.62 -19.08 17.64
C SER A 142 13.90 -17.94 16.89
N ASP A 143 14.08 -16.69 17.31
CA ASP A 143 13.25 -15.54 16.92
C ASP A 143 13.93 -14.63 15.88
N LEU A 144 15.19 -14.91 15.53
CA LEU A 144 15.88 -14.26 14.41
C LEU A 144 15.14 -14.59 13.11
N ALA A 145 14.24 -13.71 12.67
CA ALA A 145 13.65 -13.81 11.34
C ALA A 145 14.81 -13.85 10.32
N LEU A 146 14.83 -14.86 9.46
CA LEU A 146 15.82 -14.98 8.38
C LEU A 146 15.44 -14.02 7.26
N ALA A 147 15.40 -12.74 7.57
CA ALA A 147 15.17 -11.69 6.63
C ALA A 147 16.54 -11.36 6.03
N TYR A 148 17.06 -12.24 5.19
CA TYR A 148 18.39 -12.12 4.61
C TYR A 148 18.33 -11.64 3.18
N LEU A 149 19.32 -10.82 2.84
CA LEU A 149 19.63 -10.48 1.47
C LEU A 149 20.39 -11.66 0.87
N ASP A 150 19.72 -12.38 -0.02
CA ASP A 150 20.38 -13.38 -0.82
C ASP A 150 21.26 -12.67 -1.85
N HIS A 151 22.55 -12.57 -1.54
CA HIS A 151 23.60 -12.17 -2.47
C HIS A 151 24.34 -13.43 -2.89
N ASP A 152 23.75 -14.22 -3.78
CA ASP A 152 24.44 -14.97 -4.84
C ASP A 152 23.43 -15.79 -5.68
N ASP A 153 23.02 -15.22 -6.81
CA ASP A 153 23.40 -15.85 -8.08
C ASP A 153 23.93 -14.74 -8.99
N HIS A 154 25.25 -14.70 -9.14
CA HIS A 154 25.91 -14.06 -10.27
C HIS A 154 25.46 -14.77 -11.56
N GLY A 155 24.25 -14.46 -12.03
CA GLY A 155 23.65 -15.16 -13.17
C GLY A 155 22.34 -14.63 -13.71
N ALA A 156 21.58 -13.81 -12.97
CA ALA A 156 20.42 -13.12 -13.51
C ALA A 156 20.76 -11.65 -13.77
N GLU A 157 21.47 -11.40 -14.88
CA GLU A 157 21.18 -10.18 -15.64
C GLU A 157 19.64 -10.10 -15.78
N ASP A 158 19.07 -8.89 -15.67
CA ASP A 158 17.75 -8.62 -16.22
C ASP A 158 17.62 -9.37 -17.54
N VAL A 159 16.81 -10.44 -17.55
CA VAL A 159 16.88 -11.47 -18.60
C VAL A 159 16.71 -10.81 -19.96
N ASN A 160 17.81 -10.72 -20.70
CA ASN A 160 17.79 -10.52 -22.14
C ASN A 160 17.36 -11.86 -22.76
N PRO A 161 16.19 -11.93 -23.44
CA PRO A 161 15.57 -13.20 -23.80
C PRO A 161 16.31 -13.85 -24.98
N SER A 162 17.35 -14.63 -24.71
CA SER A 162 18.06 -15.34 -25.79
C SER A 162 18.68 -16.70 -25.47
N HIS A 163 18.47 -17.26 -24.27
CA HIS A 163 18.84 -18.66 -24.01
C HIS A 163 17.64 -19.49 -23.56
N GLU A 164 17.09 -20.21 -24.54
CA GLU A 164 16.24 -21.41 -24.50
C GLU A 164 15.59 -21.81 -23.15
N THR A 165 14.79 -20.91 -22.58
CA THR A 165 13.63 -21.29 -21.77
C THR A 165 12.50 -21.72 -22.71
N PRO A 166 11.70 -22.76 -22.40
CA PRO A 166 10.55 -23.11 -23.21
C PRO A 166 9.59 -21.92 -23.17
N SER A 167 9.61 -21.12 -24.25
CA SER A 167 8.68 -20.06 -24.64
C SER A 167 7.93 -19.40 -23.46
N HIS A 168 8.23 -18.13 -23.18
CA HIS A 168 7.33 -17.20 -22.49
C HIS A 168 6.03 -17.00 -23.31
N THR A 169 5.28 -18.07 -23.57
CA THR A 169 3.86 -17.99 -23.85
C THR A 169 3.19 -17.58 -22.55
N VAL A 170 2.72 -16.34 -22.51
CA VAL A 170 1.65 -15.94 -21.58
C VAL A 170 0.59 -17.03 -21.67
N ARG A 171 0.46 -17.85 -20.62
CA ARG A 171 -0.54 -18.91 -20.62
C ARG A 171 -1.90 -18.25 -20.81
N ASN A 172 -2.70 -18.80 -21.72
CA ASN A 172 -4.10 -18.40 -21.77
C ASN A 172 -4.75 -18.68 -20.39
N LYS A 173 -5.86 -18.02 -20.12
CA LYS A 173 -6.54 -18.08 -18.81
C LYS A 173 -6.76 -19.51 -18.30
N ALA A 174 -7.09 -20.45 -19.20
CA ALA A 174 -7.29 -21.85 -18.87
C ALA A 174 -5.98 -22.56 -18.45
N GLY A 175 -4.89 -22.34 -19.19
CA GLY A 175 -3.57 -22.90 -18.87
C GLY A 175 -2.98 -22.35 -17.57
N ALA A 176 -3.23 -21.08 -17.26
CA ALA A 176 -2.84 -20.48 -15.98
C ALA A 176 -3.67 -21.06 -14.82
N ARG A 177 -4.99 -21.21 -14.99
CA ARG A 177 -5.86 -21.87 -14.01
C ARG A 177 -5.38 -23.30 -13.70
N GLN A 178 -5.08 -24.08 -14.74
CA GLN A 178 -4.58 -25.45 -14.57
C GLN A 178 -3.25 -25.45 -13.80
N TRP A 179 -2.32 -24.57 -14.15
CA TRP A 179 -1.03 -24.47 -13.47
C TRP A 179 -1.18 -24.15 -11.98
N ILE A 180 -2.01 -23.15 -11.63
CA ILE A 180 -2.30 -22.80 -10.22
C ILE A 180 -2.81 -24.03 -9.45
N MET A 181 -3.71 -24.80 -10.06
CA MET A 181 -4.36 -25.92 -9.39
C MET A 181 -3.48 -27.16 -9.25
N GLU A 182 -2.56 -27.40 -10.19
CA GLU A 182 -1.84 -28.68 -10.32
C GLU A 182 -0.32 -28.57 -10.10
N HIS A 183 0.28 -27.41 -10.37
CA HIS A 183 1.73 -27.26 -10.50
C HIS A 183 2.35 -26.17 -9.63
N LEU A 184 1.55 -25.22 -9.12
CA LEU A 184 2.04 -24.22 -8.17
C LEU A 184 2.57 -24.93 -6.92
N ASP A 185 3.88 -24.93 -6.76
CA ASP A 185 4.54 -25.53 -5.60
C ASP A 185 4.34 -24.62 -4.37
N LEU A 186 3.66 -25.13 -3.36
CA LEU A 186 3.41 -24.45 -2.10
C LEU A 186 4.11 -25.13 -0.92
N GLU A 187 4.97 -26.13 -1.16
CA GLU A 187 5.64 -26.89 -0.10
C GLU A 187 6.40 -25.98 0.89
N PRO A 188 7.20 -24.98 0.46
CA PRO A 188 7.90 -24.11 1.42
C PRO A 188 6.93 -23.33 2.31
N ILE A 189 5.81 -22.88 1.76
CA ILE A 189 4.78 -22.13 2.49
C ILE A 189 4.03 -23.06 3.47
N VAL A 190 3.74 -24.29 3.05
CA VAL A 190 3.13 -25.32 3.91
C VAL A 190 4.04 -25.63 5.10
N VAL A 191 5.33 -25.88 4.87
CA VAL A 191 6.31 -26.12 5.93
C VAL A 191 6.35 -24.93 6.89
N LYS A 192 6.39 -23.70 6.36
CA LYS A 192 6.41 -22.51 7.19
C LYS A 192 5.14 -22.36 8.04
N ALA A 193 3.96 -22.59 7.47
CA ALA A 193 2.68 -22.49 8.19
C ALA A 193 2.53 -23.51 9.32
N MET A 194 3.20 -24.66 9.22
CA MET A 194 3.22 -25.71 10.24
C MET A 194 4.17 -25.41 11.41
N ASP A 195 5.07 -24.44 11.29
CA ASP A 195 6.00 -24.05 12.35
C ASP A 195 5.23 -23.48 13.54
N ALA A 196 5.23 -24.20 14.67
CA ALA A 196 4.48 -23.87 15.88
C ALA A 196 5.13 -22.78 16.72
N GLU A 197 6.43 -22.57 16.57
CA GLU A 197 7.16 -21.54 17.33
C GLU A 197 7.18 -20.22 16.57
N LYS A 198 7.25 -20.28 15.24
CA LYS A 198 7.62 -19.12 14.40
C LYS A 198 6.57 -18.78 13.35
N SER A 199 5.42 -19.45 13.37
CA SER A 199 4.30 -19.20 12.47
C SER A 199 2.98 -19.65 13.11
N ASN A 200 2.08 -20.25 12.33
CA ASN A 200 0.71 -20.51 12.74
C ASN A 200 0.55 -21.82 13.54
N GLY A 201 1.55 -22.70 13.55
CA GLY A 201 1.47 -24.01 14.22
C GLY A 201 0.34 -24.91 13.72
N TRP A 202 -0.04 -24.77 12.45
CA TRP A 202 -1.14 -25.54 11.88
C TRP A 202 -0.75 -27.00 11.68
N THR A 203 -1.72 -27.90 11.87
CA THR A 203 -1.52 -29.31 11.55
C THR A 203 -1.33 -29.50 10.05
N SER A 204 -0.57 -30.53 9.66
CA SER A 204 -0.32 -30.82 8.24
C SER A 204 -1.60 -30.92 7.41
N ASP A 205 -2.61 -31.66 7.90
CA ASP A 205 -3.91 -31.79 7.24
C ASP A 205 -4.60 -30.44 7.04
N PHE A 206 -4.68 -29.63 8.10
CA PHE A 206 -5.32 -28.32 8.03
C PHE A 206 -4.57 -27.39 7.05
N THR A 207 -3.24 -27.35 7.12
CA THR A 207 -2.42 -26.55 6.22
C THR A 207 -2.59 -26.95 4.76
N CYS A 208 -2.65 -28.24 4.45
CA CYS A 208 -2.90 -28.73 3.09
C CYS A 208 -4.28 -28.29 2.58
N ARG A 209 -5.31 -28.31 3.44
CA ARG A 209 -6.64 -27.82 3.09
C ARG A 209 -6.66 -26.31 2.86
N VAL A 210 -5.97 -25.52 3.69
CA VAL A 210 -5.82 -24.07 3.49
C VAL A 210 -5.05 -23.78 2.19
N ALA A 211 -3.96 -24.50 1.91
CA ALA A 211 -3.21 -24.36 0.66
C ALA A 211 -4.08 -24.65 -0.58
N GLN A 212 -4.96 -25.65 -0.49
CA GLN A 212 -5.92 -25.93 -1.56
C GLN A 212 -6.94 -24.80 -1.76
N GLU A 213 -7.42 -24.17 -0.68
CA GLU A 213 -8.30 -23.01 -0.75
C GLU A 213 -7.57 -21.75 -1.24
N TYR A 214 -6.29 -21.60 -0.92
CA TYR A 214 -5.44 -20.55 -1.46
C TYR A 214 -5.28 -20.66 -2.99
N ARG A 215 -5.05 -21.87 -3.52
CA ARG A 215 -5.08 -22.10 -4.98
C ARG A 215 -6.41 -21.67 -5.61
N ARG A 216 -7.54 -21.99 -4.97
CA ARG A 216 -8.87 -21.57 -5.46
C ARG A 216 -9.04 -20.06 -5.42
N PHE A 217 -8.55 -19.39 -4.36
CA PHE A 217 -8.53 -17.94 -4.28
C PHE A 217 -7.70 -17.31 -5.42
N LEU A 218 -6.49 -17.82 -5.70
CA LEU A 218 -5.68 -17.35 -6.83
C LEU A 218 -6.39 -17.53 -8.17
N VAL A 219 -7.12 -18.64 -8.36
CA VAL A 219 -7.97 -18.83 -9.55
C VAL A 219 -9.07 -17.78 -9.62
N LEU A 220 -9.74 -17.43 -8.51
CA LEU A 220 -10.74 -16.34 -8.53
C LEU A 220 -10.12 -15.00 -8.91
N CYS A 221 -8.95 -14.67 -8.36
CA CYS A 221 -8.20 -13.47 -8.75
C CYS A 221 -7.85 -13.48 -10.25
N LEU A 222 -7.38 -14.62 -10.77
CA LEU A 222 -7.07 -14.79 -12.19
C LEU A 222 -8.34 -14.62 -13.05
N GLU A 223 -9.47 -15.13 -12.58
CA GLU A 223 -10.71 -15.15 -13.34
C GLU A 223 -11.39 -13.78 -13.43
N HIS A 224 -11.23 -12.98 -12.39
CA HIS A 224 -11.84 -11.66 -12.27
C HIS A 224 -10.84 -10.50 -12.43
N ARG A 225 -9.61 -10.77 -12.88
CA ARG A 225 -8.56 -9.74 -13.01
C ARG A 225 -8.89 -8.53 -13.88
N GLN A 226 -9.76 -8.70 -14.87
CA GLN A 226 -10.21 -7.66 -15.80
C GLN A 226 -11.53 -7.02 -15.35
N ASP A 227 -12.14 -7.54 -14.29
CA ASP A 227 -13.40 -7.06 -13.77
C ASP A 227 -13.14 -5.92 -12.79
N THR A 228 -13.39 -4.69 -13.23
CA THR A 228 -13.24 -3.51 -12.38
C THR A 228 -14.41 -3.31 -11.44
N ASN A 229 -15.45 -4.14 -11.50
CA ASN A 229 -16.65 -4.00 -10.67
C ASN A 229 -16.64 -4.97 -9.49
N HIS A 230 -15.90 -6.08 -9.58
CA HIS A 230 -15.87 -7.11 -8.54
C HIS A 230 -14.46 -7.26 -7.95
N LEU A 231 -14.40 -7.15 -6.63
CA LEU A 231 -13.21 -7.41 -5.85
C LEU A 231 -13.26 -8.83 -5.29
N VAL A 232 -12.12 -9.51 -5.26
CA VAL A 232 -11.97 -10.80 -4.57
C VAL A 232 -11.24 -10.55 -3.26
N VAL A 233 -11.80 -11.05 -2.15
CA VAL A 233 -11.15 -11.00 -0.84
C VAL A 233 -11.11 -12.40 -0.21
N PRO A 234 -9.95 -12.82 0.33
CA PRO A 234 -9.81 -14.13 0.95
C PRO A 234 -10.52 -14.19 2.31
N SER A 235 -10.69 -15.39 2.86
CA SER A 235 -10.94 -15.54 4.30
C SER A 235 -9.68 -15.25 5.09
N LYS A 236 -9.80 -14.93 6.40
CA LYS A 236 -8.64 -14.68 7.27
C LYS A 236 -7.60 -15.82 7.24
N LEU A 237 -8.02 -17.07 7.08
CA LEU A 237 -7.10 -18.22 7.02
C LEU A 237 -6.36 -18.31 5.67
N VAL A 238 -7.07 -18.06 4.57
CA VAL A 238 -6.45 -18.00 3.24
C VAL A 238 -5.53 -16.79 3.11
N ASP A 239 -5.91 -15.65 3.71
CA ASP A 239 -5.10 -14.44 3.76
C ASP A 239 -3.78 -14.65 4.52
N LYS A 240 -3.83 -15.30 5.69
CA LYS A 240 -2.62 -15.67 6.45
C LYS A 240 -1.68 -16.57 5.64
N PHE A 241 -2.22 -17.50 4.87
CA PHE A 241 -1.39 -18.34 3.99
C PHE A 241 -0.80 -17.51 2.83
N TRP A 242 -1.58 -16.58 2.28
CA TRP A 242 -1.10 -15.66 1.25
C TRP A 242 0.02 -14.75 1.77
N HIS A 243 -0.08 -14.24 3.00
CA HIS A 243 0.99 -13.47 3.64
C HIS A 243 2.29 -14.25 3.71
N LEU A 244 2.24 -15.52 4.10
CA LEU A 244 3.43 -16.38 4.10
C LEU A 244 4.00 -16.51 2.68
N HIS A 245 3.16 -16.71 1.67
CA HIS A 245 3.66 -16.74 0.29
C HIS A 245 4.33 -15.41 -0.10
N ILE A 246 3.70 -14.27 0.16
CA ILE A 246 4.23 -12.93 -0.11
C ILE A 246 5.58 -12.69 0.58
N LEU A 247 5.73 -13.16 1.83
CA LEU A 247 6.97 -13.02 2.59
C LEU A 247 8.12 -13.84 2.01
N ASP A 248 7.87 -14.90 1.23
CA ASP A 248 8.89 -15.48 0.35
C ASP A 248 8.92 -14.70 -0.97
N THR A 249 9.41 -13.46 -0.93
CA THR A 249 9.11 -12.45 -1.95
C THR A 249 9.58 -12.84 -3.34
N ARG A 250 10.72 -13.53 -3.46
CA ARG A 250 11.24 -13.99 -4.76
C ARG A 250 10.31 -15.04 -5.36
N LYS A 251 10.00 -16.09 -4.59
CA LYS A 251 9.06 -17.15 -4.99
C LYS A 251 7.68 -16.57 -5.34
N TYR A 252 7.18 -15.64 -4.54
CA TYR A 252 5.89 -15.00 -4.80
C TYR A 252 5.86 -14.26 -6.13
N ILE A 253 6.91 -13.50 -6.44
CA ILE A 253 7.01 -12.75 -7.69
C ILE A 253 7.12 -13.69 -8.88
N GLU A 254 7.94 -14.74 -8.79
CA GLU A 254 8.09 -15.77 -9.83
C GLU A 254 6.75 -16.49 -10.10
N ASP A 255 6.11 -16.99 -9.05
CA ASP A 255 4.81 -17.67 -9.14
C ASP A 255 3.74 -16.73 -9.70
N CYS A 256 3.73 -15.46 -9.29
CA CYS A 256 2.82 -14.45 -9.86
C CYS A 256 3.10 -14.18 -11.33
N GLN A 257 4.37 -14.12 -11.75
CA GLN A 257 4.74 -13.94 -13.14
C GLN A 257 4.24 -15.10 -14.01
N HIS A 258 4.33 -16.34 -13.49
CA HIS A 258 3.79 -17.52 -14.16
C HIS A 258 2.25 -17.56 -14.19
N CYS A 259 1.58 -17.15 -13.12
CA CYS A 259 0.12 -17.21 -13.00
C CYS A 259 -0.60 -16.06 -13.72
N PHE A 260 -0.13 -14.84 -13.47
CA PHE A 260 -0.84 -13.60 -13.81
C PHE A 260 -0.10 -12.78 -14.87
N GLY A 261 1.20 -13.01 -15.06
CA GLY A 261 2.07 -12.17 -15.91
C GLY A 261 2.55 -10.89 -15.24
N SER A 262 2.17 -10.69 -13.97
CA SER A 262 2.53 -9.56 -13.11
C SER A 262 2.31 -9.95 -11.65
N VAL A 263 2.85 -9.16 -10.72
CA VAL A 263 2.58 -9.35 -9.28
C VAL A 263 1.08 -9.16 -9.00
N LEU A 264 0.47 -10.13 -8.31
CA LEU A 264 -0.85 -9.94 -7.72
C LEU A 264 -0.68 -9.07 -6.47
N HIS A 265 -1.03 -7.79 -6.56
CA HIS A 265 -0.77 -6.89 -5.44
C HIS A 265 -1.73 -7.11 -4.26
N HIS A 266 -1.16 -7.25 -3.08
CA HIS A 266 -1.87 -7.31 -1.81
C HIS A 266 -1.94 -5.92 -1.16
N PHE A 267 -3.11 -5.58 -0.62
CA PHE A 267 -3.39 -4.32 0.06
C PHE A 267 -3.91 -4.62 1.48
N PRO A 268 -3.05 -4.53 2.51
CA PRO A 268 -3.32 -5.08 3.85
C PRO A 268 -4.23 -4.21 4.74
N TYR A 269 -4.77 -3.11 4.21
CA TYR A 269 -5.51 -2.09 4.97
C TYR A 269 -7.01 -2.07 4.66
N PHE A 270 -7.50 -2.95 3.80
CA PHE A 270 -8.92 -2.97 3.44
C PHE A 270 -9.76 -3.37 4.66
N GLY A 271 -10.73 -2.53 5.02
CA GLY A 271 -11.56 -2.69 6.21
C GLY A 271 -11.08 -1.91 7.43
N MET A 272 -9.90 -1.29 7.39
CA MET A 272 -9.30 -0.61 8.55
C MET A 272 -9.56 0.91 8.55
N ARG A 273 -10.16 1.46 7.49
CA ARG A 273 -10.31 2.92 7.29
C ARG A 273 -11.68 3.43 7.75
N GLY A 274 -12.16 2.91 8.88
CA GLY A 274 -13.45 3.24 9.48
C GLY A 274 -14.63 2.37 9.01
N ASP A 275 -15.80 2.61 9.59
CA ASP A 275 -16.98 1.73 9.47
C ASP A 275 -17.42 1.46 8.03
N LYS A 276 -17.35 2.47 7.15
CA LYS A 276 -17.71 2.30 5.73
C LYS A 276 -16.79 1.30 5.03
N ASP A 277 -15.48 1.37 5.29
CA ASP A 277 -14.50 0.45 4.70
C ASP A 277 -14.68 -0.97 5.26
N ALA A 278 -14.98 -1.09 6.56
CA ALA A 278 -15.28 -2.37 7.20
C ALA A 278 -16.57 -3.03 6.63
N ILE A 279 -17.60 -2.23 6.35
CA ILE A 279 -18.83 -2.71 5.68
C ILE A 279 -18.50 -3.17 4.26
N ASN A 280 -17.74 -2.38 3.49
CA ASN A 280 -17.33 -2.74 2.14
C ASN A 280 -16.57 -4.07 2.12
N LEU A 281 -15.60 -4.26 3.01
CA LEU A 281 -14.87 -5.53 3.15
C LEU A 281 -15.83 -6.71 3.36
N ARG A 282 -16.81 -6.55 4.25
CA ARG A 282 -17.79 -7.60 4.55
C ARG A 282 -18.67 -7.93 3.34
N GLU A 283 -19.12 -6.91 2.62
CA GLU A 283 -19.95 -7.09 1.41
C GLU A 283 -19.16 -7.79 0.30
N THR A 284 -17.93 -7.33 0.02
CA THR A 284 -17.02 -7.97 -0.94
C THR A 284 -16.67 -9.41 -0.55
N TYR A 285 -16.55 -9.71 0.75
CA TYR A 285 -16.35 -11.08 1.22
C TYR A 285 -17.53 -11.98 0.86
N TYR A 286 -18.77 -11.48 0.96
CA TYR A 286 -19.94 -12.24 0.51
C TYR A 286 -20.03 -12.37 -1.01
N GLU A 287 -19.61 -11.35 -1.76
CA GLU A 287 -19.51 -11.44 -3.22
C GLU A 287 -18.50 -12.50 -3.66
N THR A 288 -17.38 -12.63 -2.94
CA THR A 288 -16.38 -13.67 -3.20
C THR A 288 -16.98 -15.07 -3.17
N PHE A 289 -17.97 -15.34 -2.31
CA PHE A 289 -18.67 -16.65 -2.31
C PHE A 289 -19.53 -16.89 -3.55
N VAL A 290 -20.07 -15.84 -4.16
CA VAL A 290 -20.79 -15.95 -5.43
C VAL A 290 -19.82 -16.32 -6.55
N LEU A 291 -18.67 -15.64 -6.61
CA LEU A 291 -17.61 -15.94 -7.58
C LEU A 291 -17.07 -17.36 -7.35
N TYR A 292 -16.84 -17.74 -6.10
CA TYR A 292 -16.41 -19.09 -5.73
C TYR A 292 -17.39 -20.16 -6.23
N ARG A 293 -18.69 -19.99 -5.96
CA ARG A 293 -19.71 -20.94 -6.41
C ARG A 293 -19.78 -21.01 -7.93
N SER A 294 -19.65 -19.88 -8.61
CA SER A 294 -19.60 -19.81 -10.08
C SER A 294 -18.41 -20.60 -10.64
N ALA A 295 -17.21 -20.39 -10.06
CA ALA A 295 -15.97 -20.99 -10.55
C ALA A 295 -15.79 -22.49 -10.22
N PHE A 296 -16.41 -22.97 -9.13
CA PHE A 296 -16.16 -24.34 -8.61
C PHE A 296 -17.42 -25.19 -8.42
N GLY A 297 -18.61 -24.64 -8.67
CA GLY A 297 -19.89 -25.36 -8.56
C GLY A 297 -20.31 -25.74 -7.13
N LYS A 298 -19.55 -25.34 -6.11
CA LYS A 298 -19.79 -25.66 -4.70
C LYS A 298 -19.47 -24.49 -3.78
N GLN A 299 -19.95 -24.55 -2.54
CA GLN A 299 -19.55 -23.60 -1.51
C GLN A 299 -18.14 -23.91 -0.99
N PRO A 300 -17.38 -22.89 -0.55
CA PRO A 300 -16.14 -23.14 0.15
C PRO A 300 -16.38 -23.82 1.51
N PRO A 301 -15.38 -24.55 2.05
CA PRO A 301 -15.50 -25.22 3.34
C PRO A 301 -15.59 -24.21 4.49
N ALA A 302 -16.61 -24.35 5.34
CA ALA A 302 -16.97 -23.33 6.34
C ALA A 302 -15.96 -23.14 7.48
N ASP A 303 -15.11 -24.13 7.73
CA ASP A 303 -14.03 -24.04 8.72
C ASP A 303 -12.83 -23.24 8.21
N ILE A 304 -12.65 -23.12 6.89
CA ILE A 304 -11.63 -22.26 6.27
C ILE A 304 -12.22 -20.92 5.80
N TRP A 305 -13.49 -20.94 5.38
CA TRP A 305 -14.25 -19.77 4.94
C TRP A 305 -15.50 -19.60 5.83
N PRO A 306 -15.34 -18.98 7.01
CA PRO A 306 -16.46 -18.70 7.90
C PRO A 306 -17.57 -17.93 7.19
N HIS A 307 -18.81 -18.16 7.62
CA HIS A 307 -20.03 -17.55 7.06
C HIS A 307 -20.40 -17.95 5.63
N SER A 308 -19.66 -18.87 4.99
CA SER A 308 -20.02 -19.41 3.67
C SER A 308 -21.44 -20.02 3.61
N LYS A 309 -21.91 -20.62 4.72
CA LYS A 309 -23.29 -21.13 4.84
C LYS A 309 -24.33 -20.01 5.03
N THR A 310 -24.04 -19.03 5.88
CA THR A 310 -24.97 -17.92 6.23
C THR A 310 -25.02 -16.82 5.18
N ALA A 311 -24.02 -16.69 4.32
CA ALA A 311 -24.00 -15.70 3.23
C ALA A 311 -25.15 -15.91 2.22
N LEU A 312 -25.59 -17.15 2.01
CA LEU A 312 -26.76 -17.49 1.20
C LEU A 312 -28.06 -16.98 1.85
N GLU A 313 -28.19 -17.12 3.16
CA GLU A 313 -29.35 -16.64 3.93
C GLU A 313 -29.39 -15.09 4.00
N TYR A 314 -28.21 -14.46 4.07
CA TYR A 314 -28.06 -13.01 3.99
C TYR A 314 -28.58 -12.48 2.64
N ARG A 315 -28.20 -13.07 1.50
CA ARG A 315 -28.73 -12.66 0.18
C ARG A 315 -30.24 -12.89 0.03
N SER A 316 -30.84 -13.93 0.63
CA SER A 316 -32.30 -14.09 0.58
C SER A 316 -33.05 -13.00 1.34
N ARG A 317 -32.45 -12.41 2.38
CA ARG A 317 -33.03 -11.27 3.13
C ARG A 317 -32.73 -9.93 2.44
N VAL A 318 -31.49 -9.73 2.00
CA VAL A 318 -30.97 -8.47 1.44
C VAL A 318 -31.52 -8.17 0.05
N ARG A 319 -31.92 -9.18 -0.74
CA ARG A 319 -32.59 -8.96 -2.05
C ARG A 319 -33.94 -8.24 -1.94
N ALA A 320 -34.57 -8.21 -0.75
CA ALA A 320 -35.79 -7.43 -0.52
C ALA A 320 -35.50 -5.92 -0.36
N ASP A 321 -34.31 -5.55 0.15
CA ASP A 321 -33.99 -4.17 0.53
C ASP A 321 -32.99 -3.50 -0.45
N VAL A 322 -32.07 -4.27 -1.03
CA VAL A 322 -30.92 -3.75 -1.80
C VAL A 322 -31.21 -3.52 -3.29
N VAL A 323 -32.23 -4.18 -3.86
CA VAL A 323 -32.69 -3.88 -5.23
C VAL A 323 -33.20 -2.43 -5.37
N LYS A 324 -33.47 -1.75 -4.25
CA LYS A 324 -33.85 -0.33 -4.23
C LYS A 324 -32.67 0.64 -4.09
N ALA A 325 -31.49 0.16 -3.69
CA ALA A 325 -30.31 0.99 -3.42
C ALA A 325 -29.25 0.95 -4.55
N TRP A 326 -29.23 -0.12 -5.35
CA TRP A 326 -28.24 -0.31 -6.44
C TRP A 326 -28.59 0.40 -7.75
N SER A 327 -29.62 1.24 -7.76
CA SER A 327 -29.95 2.13 -8.87
C SER A 327 -29.43 3.57 -8.66
N GLY A 328 -28.56 3.80 -7.68
CA GLY A 328 -27.94 5.10 -7.40
C GLY A 328 -26.45 5.10 -7.74
N GLU A 329 -25.94 6.22 -8.25
CA GLU A 329 -24.57 6.47 -8.71
C GLU A 329 -23.49 6.47 -7.60
N ASP A 330 -23.82 6.02 -6.38
CA ASP A 330 -22.98 6.13 -5.17
C ASP A 330 -21.97 4.98 -4.96
N ALA A 331 -21.79 4.09 -5.94
CA ALA A 331 -20.74 3.08 -5.92
C ALA A 331 -19.38 3.71 -6.30
N GLU A 332 -18.84 4.59 -5.45
CA GLU A 332 -17.48 5.08 -5.62
C GLU A 332 -16.48 3.97 -5.27
N PHE A 333 -16.18 3.15 -6.28
CA PHE A 333 -15.14 2.12 -6.28
C PHE A 333 -13.77 2.74 -5.93
N ASP A 334 -13.08 2.20 -4.93
CA ASP A 334 -11.80 2.76 -4.45
C ASP A 334 -10.72 2.67 -5.54
N ARG A 335 -10.46 3.80 -6.21
CA ARG A 335 -9.48 3.92 -7.31
C ARG A 335 -8.02 3.74 -6.85
N ARG A 336 -7.75 3.63 -5.55
CA ARG A 336 -6.41 3.50 -4.97
C ARG A 336 -5.98 2.04 -4.72
N ARG A 337 -6.82 1.06 -5.05
CA ARG A 337 -6.41 -0.35 -5.06
C ARG A 337 -5.67 -0.67 -6.38
N PRO A 338 -4.56 -1.43 -6.36
CA PRO A 338 -3.84 -1.78 -7.57
C PRO A 338 -4.73 -2.51 -8.55
N ARG A 339 -4.86 -1.95 -9.75
CA ARG A 339 -5.34 -2.68 -10.93
C ARG A 339 -4.30 -3.74 -11.24
N LEU A 340 -4.72 -4.94 -11.64
CA LEU A 340 -3.84 -5.80 -12.43
C LEU A 340 -3.57 -5.02 -13.72
N LEU A 341 -2.43 -4.35 -13.78
CA LEU A 341 -2.07 -3.52 -14.92
C LEU A 341 -2.13 -4.40 -16.16
N PRO A 342 -3.01 -4.11 -17.14
CA PRO A 342 -2.88 -4.74 -18.44
C PRO A 342 -1.51 -4.33 -18.98
N GLN A 343 -0.75 -5.27 -19.53
CA GLN A 343 0.33 -4.90 -20.45
C GLN A 343 -0.34 -4.15 -21.60
N VAL A 344 -0.16 -2.83 -21.63
CA VAL A 344 -0.73 -1.96 -22.64
C VAL A 344 -0.03 -2.26 -23.96
N THR A 345 -0.70 -3.01 -24.84
CA THR A 345 -0.51 -2.79 -26.28
C THR A 345 -1.15 -1.46 -26.60
N GLN A 346 -0.31 -0.52 -26.96
CA GLN A 346 -0.62 0.87 -27.28
C GLN A 346 -1.70 0.93 -28.37
N GLU A 347 -2.93 1.31 -28.00
CA GLU A 347 -3.99 1.66 -28.95
C GLU A 347 -4.33 3.15 -28.86
N ARG A 348 -4.60 3.70 -30.04
CA ARG A 348 -4.35 5.08 -30.47
C ARG A 348 -5.58 5.97 -30.25
N GLY A 349 -6.14 5.94 -29.05
CA GLY A 349 -7.41 6.62 -28.71
C GLY A 349 -7.33 7.81 -27.76
N ASP A 350 -6.30 7.90 -26.92
CA ASP A 350 -6.30 8.81 -25.75
C ASP A 350 -5.49 10.10 -25.91
N GLU A 351 -4.87 10.35 -27.07
CA GLU A 351 -4.05 11.56 -27.27
C GLU A 351 -4.88 12.85 -27.30
N GLU A 352 -6.12 12.81 -27.80
CA GLU A 352 -6.96 13.98 -27.98
C GLU A 352 -7.57 14.44 -26.64
N VAL A 353 -8.09 13.49 -25.85
CA VAL A 353 -8.60 13.74 -24.49
C VAL A 353 -7.48 14.18 -23.55
N TYR A 354 -6.30 13.56 -23.65
CA TYR A 354 -5.13 13.95 -22.84
C TYR A 354 -4.61 15.34 -23.21
N ALA A 355 -4.65 15.70 -24.50
CA ALA A 355 -4.30 17.04 -24.96
C ALA A 355 -5.31 18.10 -24.48
N GLU A 356 -6.61 17.81 -24.51
CA GLU A 356 -7.64 18.71 -23.99
C GLU A 356 -7.50 18.94 -22.48
N VAL A 357 -7.30 17.87 -21.70
CA VAL A 357 -7.09 17.96 -20.25
C VAL A 357 -5.85 18.79 -19.92
N LYS A 358 -4.73 18.61 -20.65
CA LYS A 358 -3.54 19.44 -20.45
C LYS A 358 -3.74 20.90 -20.83
N ASN A 359 -4.57 21.19 -21.84
CA ASN A 359 -4.87 22.56 -22.23
C ASN A 359 -5.75 23.26 -21.19
N LEU A 360 -6.72 22.54 -20.62
CA LEU A 360 -7.53 23.03 -19.50
C LEU A 360 -6.69 23.26 -18.25
N GLU A 361 -5.78 22.35 -17.90
CA GLU A 361 -4.86 22.51 -16.77
C GLU A 361 -3.98 23.75 -16.93
N LYS A 362 -3.44 23.98 -18.15
CA LYS A 362 -2.67 25.18 -18.47
C LYS A 362 -3.51 26.45 -18.31
N THR A 363 -4.74 26.44 -18.82
CA THR A 363 -5.67 27.57 -18.74
C THR A 363 -6.01 27.91 -17.29
N ILE A 364 -6.26 26.91 -16.44
CA ILE A 364 -6.50 27.09 -15.02
C ILE A 364 -5.27 27.70 -14.34
N LYS A 365 -4.07 27.14 -14.58
CA LYS A 365 -2.82 27.66 -14.01
C LYS A 365 -2.56 29.12 -14.39
N ASP A 366 -2.87 29.51 -15.62
CA ASP A 366 -2.68 30.89 -16.09
C ASP A 366 -3.72 31.86 -15.48
N HIS A 367 -4.96 31.42 -15.27
CA HIS A 367 -5.96 32.22 -14.54
C HIS A 367 -5.61 32.35 -13.05
N THR A 368 -5.17 31.27 -12.41
CA THR A 368 -4.71 31.30 -11.02
C THR A 368 -3.55 32.28 -10.86
N ARG A 369 -2.58 32.27 -11.78
CA ARG A 369 -1.45 33.20 -11.77
C ARG A 369 -1.87 34.66 -11.92
N LYS A 370 -2.77 34.97 -12.86
CA LYS A 370 -3.33 36.33 -13.00
C LYS A 370 -4.02 36.81 -11.73
N ILE A 371 -4.81 35.94 -11.11
CA ILE A 371 -5.47 36.25 -9.83
C ILE A 371 -4.40 36.53 -8.76
N THR A 372 -3.35 35.71 -8.66
CA THR A 372 -2.25 35.93 -7.70
C THR A 372 -1.51 37.24 -7.96
N ASP A 373 -1.22 37.58 -9.21
CA ASP A 373 -0.54 38.82 -9.60
C ASP A 373 -1.40 40.06 -9.26
N ASP A 374 -2.70 39.99 -9.53
CA ASP A 374 -3.67 41.04 -9.17
C ASP A 374 -3.76 41.22 -7.64
N TRP A 375 -3.71 40.12 -6.88
CA TRP A 375 -3.67 40.15 -5.41
C TRP A 375 -2.39 40.79 -4.87
N GLU A 376 -1.24 40.50 -5.45
CA GLU A 376 0.01 41.16 -5.09
C GLU A 376 -0.03 42.66 -5.42
N GLN A 377 -0.60 43.03 -6.57
CA GLN A 377 -0.74 44.43 -6.96
C GLN A 377 -1.68 45.19 -6.01
N LEU A 378 -2.80 44.58 -5.61
CA LEU A 378 -3.69 45.11 -4.58
C LEU A 378 -2.96 45.26 -3.23
N GLY A 379 -2.13 44.29 -2.86
CA GLY A 379 -1.29 44.36 -1.66
C GLY A 379 -0.27 45.51 -1.71
N ARG A 380 0.30 45.80 -2.89
CA ARG A 380 1.20 46.96 -3.09
C ARG A 380 0.44 48.28 -2.98
N HIS A 381 -0.72 48.41 -3.63
CA HIS A 381 -1.58 49.59 -3.49
C HIS A 381 -2.06 49.80 -2.05
N TRP A 382 -2.37 48.72 -1.33
CA TRP A 382 -2.74 48.75 0.09
C TRP A 382 -1.62 49.32 0.98
N LYS A 383 -0.36 48.92 0.74
CA LYS A 383 0.79 49.49 1.45
C LYS A 383 0.93 50.99 1.16
N GLN A 384 0.77 51.41 -0.09
CA GLN A 384 0.82 52.83 -0.47
C GLN A 384 -0.32 53.65 0.17
N ILE A 385 -1.55 53.12 0.16
CA ILE A 385 -2.71 53.73 0.83
C ILE A 385 -2.47 53.84 2.34
N ASN A 386 -1.89 52.82 2.98
CA ASN A 386 -1.57 52.87 4.41
C ASN A 386 -0.50 53.92 4.76
N VAL A 387 0.49 54.13 3.89
CA VAL A 387 1.49 55.19 4.06
C VAL A 387 0.85 56.57 3.92
N ALA A 388 0.00 56.78 2.92
CA ALA A 388 -0.71 58.04 2.72
C ALA A 388 -1.70 58.33 3.86
N LEU A 389 -2.40 57.30 4.34
CA LEU A 389 -3.25 57.37 5.53
C LEU A 389 -2.46 57.75 6.77
N LYS A 390 -1.17 57.37 6.86
CA LYS A 390 -0.35 57.67 8.02
C LYS A 390 0.00 59.15 8.18
N GLN A 391 -0.11 59.93 7.11
CA GLN A 391 0.24 61.35 7.05
C GLN A 391 -0.96 62.30 7.27
N GLN A 392 -2.17 61.78 7.45
CA GLN A 392 -3.40 62.58 7.64
C GLN A 392 -3.76 62.79 9.13
N ASN A 393 -4.41 63.92 9.44
CA ASN A 393 -4.84 64.26 10.80
C ASN A 393 -5.94 63.31 11.32
N GLN A 394 -5.97 63.08 12.64
CA GLN A 394 -6.65 61.95 13.30
C GLN A 394 -8.14 61.77 12.92
N LYS A 395 -8.88 62.87 12.69
CA LYS A 395 -10.30 62.85 12.27
C LYS A 395 -10.52 62.38 10.83
N ARG A 396 -9.61 62.67 9.87
CA ARG A 396 -9.72 62.22 8.47
C ARG A 396 -9.33 60.75 8.31
N ARG A 397 -8.37 60.27 9.11
CA ARG A 397 -7.97 58.85 9.20
C ARG A 397 -9.14 57.93 9.56
N ALA A 398 -9.96 58.31 10.53
CA ALA A 398 -11.09 57.49 10.98
C ALA A 398 -12.17 57.29 9.89
N ILE A 399 -12.46 58.34 9.11
CA ILE A 399 -13.44 58.27 8.01
C ILE A 399 -12.93 57.39 6.86
N LEU A 400 -11.64 57.52 6.50
CA LEU A 400 -11.05 56.68 5.45
C LEU A 400 -10.92 55.21 5.87
N ILE A 401 -10.56 54.92 7.12
CA ILE A 401 -10.52 53.53 7.64
C ILE A 401 -11.92 52.89 7.56
N SER A 402 -12.97 53.63 7.88
CA SER A 402 -14.37 53.15 7.77
C SER A 402 -14.78 52.85 6.32
N LEU A 403 -14.41 53.71 5.36
CA LEU A 403 -14.68 53.48 3.93
C LEU A 403 -13.89 52.27 3.41
N VAL A 404 -12.63 52.15 3.77
CA VAL A 404 -11.76 51.05 3.36
C VAL A 404 -12.22 49.71 3.97
N ALA A 405 -12.70 49.71 5.22
CA ALA A 405 -13.31 48.53 5.84
C ALA A 405 -14.59 48.09 5.10
N LYS A 406 -15.42 49.03 4.64
CA LYS A 406 -16.62 48.71 3.83
C LYS A 406 -16.27 48.11 2.46
N TRP A 407 -15.20 48.60 1.83
CA TRP A 407 -14.71 48.09 0.55
C TRP A 407 -14.10 46.69 0.68
N THR A 408 -13.24 46.48 1.67
CA THR A 408 -12.65 45.16 1.96
C THR A 408 -13.72 44.12 2.32
N PHE A 409 -14.74 44.50 3.09
CA PHE A 409 -15.87 43.61 3.39
C PHE A 409 -16.72 43.28 2.16
N SER A 410 -16.90 44.22 1.23
CA SER A 410 -17.61 43.96 -0.03
C SER A 410 -16.80 43.09 -0.99
N LEU A 411 -15.48 43.28 -1.05
CA LEU A 411 -14.57 42.44 -1.83
C LEU A 411 -14.53 40.99 -1.28
N MET A 412 -14.51 40.83 0.04
CA MET A 412 -14.55 39.52 0.69
C MET A 412 -15.87 38.79 0.41
N LYS A 413 -16.99 39.51 0.33
CA LYS A 413 -18.28 38.94 -0.12
C LYS A 413 -18.22 38.47 -1.57
N VAL A 414 -17.61 39.22 -2.47
CA VAL A 414 -17.47 38.80 -3.87
C VAL A 414 -16.57 37.57 -3.98
N VAL A 415 -15.43 37.54 -3.27
CA VAL A 415 -14.52 36.38 -3.27
C VAL A 415 -15.18 35.14 -2.67
N CYS A 416 -15.90 35.27 -1.55
CA CYS A 416 -16.66 34.16 -0.98
C CYS A 416 -17.79 33.72 -1.91
N SER A 417 -18.51 34.65 -2.55
CA SER A 417 -19.54 34.30 -3.54
C SER A 417 -18.95 33.59 -4.76
N CYS A 418 -17.79 34.01 -5.27
CA CYS A 418 -17.11 33.33 -6.36
C CYS A 418 -16.59 31.94 -5.95
N ALA A 419 -16.06 31.79 -4.73
CA ALA A 419 -15.64 30.49 -4.21
C ALA A 419 -16.83 29.55 -3.97
N ILE A 420 -17.95 30.07 -3.48
CA ILE A 420 -19.21 29.34 -3.31
C ILE A 420 -19.79 28.95 -4.68
N ILE A 421 -19.75 29.83 -5.68
CA ILE A 421 -20.17 29.50 -7.04
C ILE A 421 -19.24 28.43 -7.63
N LEU A 422 -17.92 28.54 -7.46
CA LEU A 422 -16.98 27.52 -7.94
C LEU A 422 -17.22 26.17 -7.26
N LEU A 423 -17.42 26.17 -5.93
CA LEU A 423 -17.77 24.96 -5.18
C LEU A 423 -19.14 24.43 -5.60
N ALA A 424 -20.13 25.28 -5.82
CA ALA A 424 -21.47 24.89 -6.26
C ALA A 424 -21.46 24.36 -7.71
N THR A 425 -20.63 24.89 -8.60
CA THR A 425 -20.46 24.40 -9.98
C THR A 425 -19.69 23.08 -9.98
N VAL A 426 -18.67 22.94 -9.13
CA VAL A 426 -17.97 21.67 -8.90
C VAL A 426 -18.93 20.63 -8.30
N PHE A 427 -19.76 21.01 -7.32
CA PHE A 427 -20.78 20.13 -6.74
C PHE A 427 -21.90 19.78 -7.73
N TYR A 428 -22.37 20.73 -8.53
CA TYR A 428 -23.40 20.52 -9.55
C TYR A 428 -22.93 19.52 -10.62
N HIS A 429 -21.67 19.60 -11.05
CA HIS A 429 -21.10 18.66 -12.03
C HIS A 429 -20.64 17.32 -11.44
N LEU A 430 -20.39 17.24 -10.13
CA LEU A 430 -19.99 16.00 -9.46
C LEU A 430 -21.17 15.20 -8.86
N PHE A 431 -22.32 15.84 -8.60
CA PHE A 431 -23.43 15.23 -7.83
C PHE A 431 -24.84 15.44 -8.43
N ASP A 432 -24.95 15.95 -9.66
CA ASP A 432 -26.22 16.18 -10.41
C ASP A 432 -27.39 16.73 -9.57
N PHE A 433 -27.10 17.76 -8.77
CA PHE A 433 -27.97 18.26 -7.71
C PHE A 433 -29.04 19.25 -8.25
N ASP A 434 -30.34 18.92 -8.12
CA ASP A 434 -31.46 19.80 -8.55
C ASP A 434 -31.58 21.05 -7.66
N PHE A 435 -31.41 22.22 -8.26
CA PHE A 435 -31.29 23.54 -7.61
C PHE A 435 -32.53 24.02 -6.83
N ARG A 436 -33.66 23.28 -6.87
CA ARG A 436 -34.92 23.72 -6.24
C ARG A 436 -34.94 23.59 -4.71
N CYS A 437 -34.10 22.75 -4.11
CA CYS A 437 -34.09 22.55 -2.65
C CYS A 437 -33.24 23.55 -1.86
N TRP A 438 -32.35 24.32 -2.50
CA TRP A 438 -31.42 25.23 -1.79
C TRP A 438 -32.00 26.63 -1.49
N ARG A 439 -33.25 26.90 -1.84
CA ARG A 439 -33.88 28.23 -1.65
C ARG A 439 -34.62 28.41 -0.32
N GLN A 440 -34.62 27.40 0.54
CA GLN A 440 -34.97 27.50 1.97
C GLN A 440 -33.68 27.55 2.77
#